data_AF-A0A4S2S142-F1
#
_entry.id   AF-A0A4S2S142-F1
#
_cell.length_a   1.000
_cell.length_b   1.000
_cell.length_c   1.000
_cell.angle_alpha   90.00
_cell.angle_beta   90.00
_cell.angle_gamma   90.00
#
_symmetry.space_group_name_H-M   'P 1'
#
loop_
_entity.id
_entity.type
_entity.pdbx_description
1 polymer ?
#
loop_
_entity_poly.entity_id
_entity_poly.type
_entity_poly.pdbx_seq_one_letter_code
_entity_poly.pdbx_strand_id
1 'polypeptide(L)'
;MAEHVDPVADPETRTVRICRDRCPTCIFRPGNLMHLEPGRLAKLTAHTIANEGHIVCHDTLGTGAGSICAGYAAHPQGAERSLALRLVRAGALRATFTDEPTAESA
;
A
#
# COMPACT_ATOMS: atom_id res chain seq x y z
N MET A 1 -23.56 5.76 4.04
CA MET A 1 -22.27 6.31 4.49
C MET A 1 -21.28 6.04 3.38
N ALA A 2 -20.71 7.06 2.75
CA ALA A 2 -19.70 6.83 1.73
C ALA A 2 -18.47 6.24 2.43
N GLU A 3 -18.14 5.00 2.08
CA GLU A 3 -16.93 4.34 2.57
C GLU A 3 -15.73 5.20 2.14
N HIS A 4 -14.88 5.57 3.10
CA HIS A 4 -13.66 6.32 2.81
C HIS A 4 -12.69 5.37 2.12
N VAL A 5 -12.80 5.31 0.79
CA VAL A 5 -11.88 4.56 -0.05
C VAL A 5 -10.72 5.49 -0.34
N ASP A 6 -9.52 5.09 0.06
CA ASP A 6 -8.26 5.69 -0.40
C ASP A 6 -7.78 4.90 -1.63
N PRO A 7 -8.26 5.18 -2.85
CA PRO A 7 -7.89 4.40 -4.03
C PRO A 7 -6.39 4.52 -4.30
N VAL A 8 -5.72 3.38 -4.50
CA VAL A 8 -4.30 3.35 -4.89
C VAL A 8 -4.10 3.43 -6.41
N ALA A 9 -5.14 3.10 -7.17
CA ALA A 9 -5.13 3.17 -8.63
C ALA A 9 -5.94 4.38 -9.09
N ASP A 10 -5.46 5.04 -10.12
CA ASP A 10 -6.17 6.10 -10.82
C ASP A 10 -6.49 5.64 -12.25
N PRO A 11 -7.77 5.44 -12.58
CA PRO A 11 -8.18 4.96 -13.90
C PRO A 11 -8.01 6.03 -14.99
N GLU A 12 -8.08 7.32 -14.66
CA GLU A 12 -7.97 8.41 -15.64
C GLU A 12 -6.53 8.49 -16.17
N THR A 13 -5.56 8.42 -15.25
CA THR A 13 -4.14 8.44 -15.61
C THR A 13 -3.56 7.06 -15.90
N ARG A 14 -4.34 5.99 -15.64
CA ARG A 14 -3.91 4.58 -15.72
C ARG A 14 -2.66 4.31 -14.89
N THR A 15 -2.63 4.87 -13.69
CA THR A 15 -1.50 4.75 -12.76
C THR A 15 -1.86 3.98 -11.50
N VAL A 16 -0.86 3.39 -10.86
CA VAL A 16 -0.91 2.85 -9.51
C VAL A 16 0.12 3.60 -8.67
N ARG A 17 -0.32 4.22 -7.58
CA ARG A 17 0.54 4.88 -6.61
C ARG A 17 1.19 3.84 -5.70
N ILE A 18 2.50 3.93 -5.54
CA ILE A 18 3.30 3.07 -4.66
C ILE A 18 4.11 4.01 -3.77
N CYS A 19 4.07 3.82 -2.46
CA CYS A 19 4.90 4.60 -1.56
C CYS A 19 6.38 4.26 -1.85
N ARG A 20 7.23 5.29 -1.97
CA ARG A 20 8.65 5.10 -2.31
C ARG A 20 9.38 4.30 -1.23
N ASP A 21 9.13 4.66 0.02
CA ASP A 21 9.82 4.13 1.19
C ASP A 21 8.85 3.60 2.23
N ARG A 22 9.38 2.83 3.20
CA ARG A 22 8.56 2.36 4.33
C ARG A 22 8.31 3.54 5.26
N CYS A 23 7.07 3.96 5.45
CA CYS A 23 6.73 5.03 6.39
C CYS A 23 7.26 4.81 7.83
N PRO A 24 7.32 5.85 8.68
CA PRO A 24 7.82 5.74 10.06
C PRO A 24 7.05 4.70 10.90
N THR A 25 5.76 4.50 10.61
CA THR A 25 4.89 3.53 11.31
C THR A 25 4.64 2.26 10.50
N CYS A 26 5.51 1.94 9.52
CA CYS A 26 5.28 0.82 8.61
C CYS A 26 5.19 -0.52 9.35
N ILE A 27 4.13 -1.28 9.09
CA ILE A 27 3.91 -2.60 9.69
C ILE A 27 4.97 -3.65 9.29
N PHE A 28 5.75 -3.40 8.24
CA PHE A 28 6.84 -4.27 7.79
C PHE A 28 8.23 -3.79 8.27
N ARG A 29 8.31 -2.74 9.11
CA ARG A 29 9.53 -2.41 9.85
C ARG A 29 9.65 -3.33 11.07
N PRO A 30 10.88 -3.66 11.51
CA PRO A 30 11.07 -4.36 12.78
C PRO A 30 10.55 -3.52 13.95
N GLY A 31 10.11 -4.18 15.02
CA GLY A 31 9.72 -3.52 16.27
C GLY A 31 8.22 -3.24 16.44
N ASN A 32 7.35 -3.65 15.50
CA ASN A 32 5.89 -3.49 15.63
C ASN A 32 5.47 -2.05 15.95
N LEU A 33 5.88 -1.10 15.11
CA LEU A 33 5.75 0.34 15.34
C LEU A 33 4.30 0.86 15.42
N MET A 34 3.32 0.01 15.09
CA MET A 34 1.89 0.28 15.19
C MET A 34 1.20 -0.49 16.31
N HIS A 35 1.99 -1.13 17.19
CA HIS A 35 1.49 -1.88 18.34
C HIS A 35 0.40 -2.90 17.97
N LEU A 36 0.59 -3.60 16.85
CA LEU A 36 -0.36 -4.60 16.38
C LEU A 36 -0.40 -5.79 17.34
N GLU A 37 -1.59 -6.35 17.53
CA GLU A 37 -1.76 -7.60 18.26
C GLU A 37 -0.87 -8.72 17.68
N PRO A 38 -0.37 -9.66 18.52
CA PRO A 38 0.42 -10.79 18.04
C PRO A 38 -0.26 -11.53 16.88
N GLY A 39 0.48 -11.74 15.79
CA GLY A 39 -0.02 -12.43 14.59
C GLY A 39 -0.94 -11.59 13.69
N ARG A 40 -1.34 -10.37 14.07
CA ARG A 40 -2.22 -9.51 13.27
C ARG A 40 -1.63 -9.19 11.89
N LEU A 41 -0.34 -8.86 11.82
CA LEU A 41 0.36 -8.61 10.56
C LEU A 41 0.34 -9.82 9.63
N ALA A 42 0.63 -11.01 10.16
CA ALA A 42 0.62 -12.25 9.38
C ALA A 42 -0.78 -12.53 8.84
N LYS A 43 -1.81 -12.40 9.68
CA LYS A 43 -3.22 -12.58 9.29
C LYS A 43 -3.65 -11.58 8.22
N LEU A 44 -3.31 -10.30 8.39
CA LEU A 44 -3.58 -9.26 7.39
C LEU A 44 -2.91 -9.59 6.06
N THR A 45 -1.61 -9.88 6.08
CA THR A 45 -0.82 -10.18 4.88
C THR A 45 -1.37 -11.40 4.15
N ALA A 46 -1.69 -12.48 4.87
CA ALA A 46 -2.28 -13.69 4.30
C ALA A 46 -3.65 -13.42 3.66
N HIS A 47 -4.52 -12.66 4.34
CA HIS A 47 -5.80 -12.24 3.80
C HIS A 47 -5.64 -11.41 2.52
N THR A 48 -4.76 -10.42 2.53
CA THR A 48 -4.51 -9.57 1.36
C THR A 48 -3.96 -10.37 0.18
N ILE A 49 -3.05 -11.32 0.44
CA ILE A 49 -2.52 -12.24 -0.59
C ILE A 49 -3.63 -13.11 -1.20
N ALA A 50 -4.50 -13.69 -0.37
CA ALA A 50 -5.57 -14.57 -0.83
C ALA A 50 -6.56 -13.84 -1.74
N ASN A 51 -6.81 -12.56 -1.47
CA ASN A 51 -7.73 -11.72 -2.24
C ASN A 51 -7.05 -10.94 -3.38
N GLU A 52 -5.78 -11.23 -3.69
CA GLU A 52 -5.00 -10.52 -4.72
C GLU A 52 -4.95 -8.99 -4.52
N GLY A 53 -5.06 -8.56 -3.26
CA GLY A 53 -5.23 -7.16 -2.88
C GLY A 53 -3.92 -6.39 -2.73
N HIS A 54 -3.99 -5.31 -1.97
CA HIS A 54 -2.85 -4.49 -1.56
C HIS A 54 -3.06 -3.99 -0.12
N ILE A 55 -2.00 -3.48 0.49
CA ILE A 55 -2.06 -2.77 1.77
C ILE A 55 -1.78 -1.30 1.46
N VAL A 56 -2.68 -0.41 1.85
CA VAL A 56 -2.50 1.05 1.71
C VAL A 56 -1.44 1.53 2.71
N CYS A 57 -0.57 2.44 2.28
CA CYS A 57 0.44 3.04 3.13
C CYS A 57 -0.20 3.95 4.17
N HIS A 58 0.26 3.86 5.43
CA HIS A 58 -0.26 4.67 6.53
C HIS A 58 -0.15 6.17 6.28
N ASP A 59 0.94 6.61 5.66
CA ASP A 59 1.17 8.02 5.39
C ASP A 59 0.17 8.60 4.38
N THR A 60 -0.45 7.75 3.56
CA THR A 60 -1.44 8.15 2.56
C THR A 60 -2.87 7.78 2.94
N LEU A 61 -3.09 7.17 4.12
CA LEU A 61 -4.43 6.90 4.63
C LEU A 61 -5.14 8.23 4.92
N GLY A 62 -6.43 8.34 4.61
CA GLY A 62 -7.20 9.54 4.90
C GLY A 62 -7.07 10.64 3.85
N THR A 63 -6.19 10.47 2.85
CA THR A 63 -5.86 11.52 1.87
C THR A 63 -6.79 11.53 0.67
N GLY A 64 -7.60 10.49 0.47
CA GLY A 64 -8.39 10.28 -0.74
C GLY A 64 -7.56 9.85 -1.96
N ALA A 65 -6.25 9.74 -1.82
CA ALA A 65 -5.31 9.32 -2.87
C ALA A 65 -4.24 8.39 -2.30
N GLY A 66 -4.68 7.23 -1.82
CA GLY A 66 -3.82 6.22 -1.22
C GLY A 66 -2.67 5.77 -2.12
N SER A 67 -1.64 5.20 -1.50
CA SER A 67 -0.52 4.53 -2.16
C SER A 67 -0.37 3.11 -1.63
N ILE A 68 0.14 2.18 -2.45
CA ILE A 68 0.51 0.85 -1.97
C ILE A 68 1.71 0.97 -1.04
N CYS A 69 1.63 0.34 0.13
CA CYS A 69 2.70 0.25 1.11
C CYS A 69 3.98 -0.34 0.50
N ALA A 70 5.11 0.38 0.62
CA ALA A 70 6.41 -0.05 0.14
C ALA A 70 6.84 -1.42 0.73
N GLY A 71 6.53 -1.63 2.01
CA GLY A 71 6.80 -2.90 2.69
C GLY A 71 6.05 -4.09 2.08
N TYR A 72 4.78 -3.88 1.71
CA TYR A 72 3.98 -4.91 1.03
C TYR A 72 4.43 -5.12 -0.42
N ALA A 73 4.76 -4.03 -1.13
CA ALA A 73 5.26 -4.09 -2.50
C ALA A 73 6.63 -4.78 -2.61
N ALA A 74 7.43 -4.77 -1.54
CA ALA A 74 8.69 -5.52 -1.42
C ALA A 74 8.51 -6.93 -0.82
N HIS A 75 7.33 -7.28 -0.31
CA HIS A 75 7.07 -8.59 0.29
C HIS A 75 7.05 -9.68 -0.80
N PRO A 76 7.81 -10.79 -0.69
CA PRO A 76 7.96 -11.76 -1.78
C PRO A 76 6.64 -12.29 -2.33
N GLN A 77 5.70 -12.66 -1.45
CA GLN A 77 4.38 -13.13 -1.89
C GLN A 77 3.40 -11.99 -2.17
N GLY A 78 3.58 -10.83 -1.52
CA GLY A 78 2.66 -9.70 -1.67
C GLY A 78 2.82 -9.06 -3.05
N ALA A 79 4.07 -8.87 -3.46
CA ALA A 79 4.46 -8.34 -4.76
C ALA A 79 3.92 -9.19 -5.93
N GLU A 80 3.99 -10.51 -5.81
CA GLU A 80 3.53 -11.43 -6.86
C GLU A 80 2.01 -11.56 -6.93
N ARG A 81 1.31 -11.47 -5.79
CA ARG A 81 -0.13 -11.78 -5.73
C ARG A 81 -1.00 -10.56 -5.95
N SER A 82 -0.52 -9.36 -5.59
CA SER A 82 -1.25 -8.12 -5.81
C SER A 82 -1.59 -7.90 -7.28
N LEU A 83 -2.88 -7.79 -7.60
CA LEU A 83 -3.35 -7.54 -8.97
C LEU A 83 -2.80 -6.23 -9.52
N ALA A 84 -2.83 -5.16 -8.72
CA ALA A 84 -2.33 -3.85 -9.12
C ALA A 84 -0.83 -3.90 -9.51
N LEU A 85 0.00 -4.56 -8.69
CA LEU A 85 1.43 -4.71 -8.98
C LEU A 85 1.70 -5.61 -10.19
N ARG A 86 0.90 -6.66 -10.39
CA ARG A 86 0.98 -7.49 -11.59
C ARG A 86 0.63 -6.73 -12.86
N LEU A 87 -0.41 -5.89 -12.83
CA LEU A 87 -0.78 -5.04 -13.97
C LEU A 87 0.30 -3.99 -14.28
N VAL A 88 0.95 -3.45 -13.24
CA VAL A 88 2.13 -2.58 -13.41
C VAL A 88 3.28 -3.35 -14.06
N ARG A 89 3.64 -4.54 -13.54
CA ARG A 89 4.73 -5.36 -14.10
C ARG A 89 4.45 -5.83 -15.52
N ALA A 90 3.20 -6.10 -15.86
CA ALA A 90 2.77 -6.45 -17.22
C ALA A 90 2.73 -5.24 -18.17
N GLY A 91 2.96 -4.02 -17.68
CA GLY A 91 2.90 -2.78 -18.48
C GLY A 91 1.49 -2.30 -18.81
N ALA A 92 0.45 -2.90 -18.24
CA ALA A 92 -0.94 -2.50 -18.45
C ALA A 92 -1.30 -1.20 -17.71
N LEU A 93 -0.62 -0.94 -16.58
CA LEU A 93 -0.69 0.28 -15.78
C LEU A 93 0.71 0.82 -15.52
N ARG A 94 0.83 2.11 -15.22
CA ARG A 94 2.10 2.75 -14.86
C ARG A 94 2.24 2.86 -13.35
N ALA A 95 3.42 2.59 -12.81
CA ALA A 95 3.72 2.94 -11.42
C ALA A 95 4.01 4.45 -11.31
N THR A 96 3.43 5.08 -10.29
CA THR A 96 3.87 6.39 -9.79
C THR A 96 4.33 6.21 -8.35
N PHE A 97 5.43 6.86 -7.99
CA PHE A 97 5.98 6.76 -6.65
C PHE A 97 5.60 8.00 -5.86
N THR A 98 4.93 7.81 -4.74
CA THR A 98 4.60 8.90 -3.82
C THR A 98 5.68 8.94 -2.75
N ASP A 99 6.24 10.12 -2.52
CA ASP A 99 7.07 10.38 -1.35
C ASP A 99 6.19 10.45 -0.09
N GLU A 100 6.82 10.39 1.09
CA GLU A 100 6.13 10.68 2.35
C GLU A 100 5.50 12.09 2.22
N PRO A 101 4.22 12.29 2.57
CA PRO A 101 3.70 13.64 2.74
C PRO A 101 4.52 14.27 3.86
N THR A 102 5.41 15.19 3.51
CA THR A 102 6.01 16.10 4.48
C THR A 102 4.86 16.70 5.29
N ALA A 103 4.96 16.63 6.62
CA ALA A 103 3.97 17.13 7.58
C ALA A 103 3.72 18.66 7.52
N GLU A 104 3.97 19.30 6.38
CA GLU A 104 3.71 20.69 6.05
C GLU A 104 2.58 20.76 5.02
N SER A 105 1.35 20.43 5.42
CA SER A 105 0.10 20.86 4.77
C SER A 105 -1.06 20.45 5.68
N ALA A 106 -1.15 21.13 6.83
CA ALA A 106 -2.35 21.18 7.68
C ALA A 106 -2.93 22.60 7.59
#